data_AF-A0A531MPY7-F1
#
_entry.id   AF-A0A531MPY7-F1
#
_cell.length_a   1.000
_cell.length_b   1.000
_cell.length_c   1.000
_cell.angle_alpha   90.00
_cell.angle_beta   90.00
_cell.angle_gamma   90.00
#
_symmetry.space_group_name_H-M   'P 1'
#
loop_
_entity.id
_entity.type
_entity.pdbx_description
1 polymer ?
#
loop_
_entity_poly.entity_id
_entity_poly.type
_entity_poly.pdbx_seq_one_letter_code
_entity_poly.pdbx_strand_id
1 'polypeptide(L)'
;MKPGRIIARAILAFAGFIAVFPLLWTALNSLKNSVDIITRVPRLVFTPTLANISYILGRDSVLTGLYNSVVACGTAVLIGVVLGLPAAYA
;
A
#
# COMPACT_ATOMS: atom_id res chain seq x y z
N MET A 1 -16.86 25.75 -17.95
CA MET A 1 -16.34 24.41 -18.35
C MET A 1 -17.50 23.57 -18.86
N LYS A 2 -17.34 22.74 -19.90
CA LYS A 2 -18.44 21.88 -20.39
C LYS A 2 -18.90 20.93 -19.25
N PRO A 3 -20.21 20.80 -18.97
CA PRO A 3 -20.71 20.04 -17.82
C PRO A 3 -20.24 18.57 -17.82
N GLY A 4 -20.12 17.95 -19.00
CA GLY A 4 -19.57 16.60 -19.12
C GLY A 4 -18.13 16.44 -18.61
N ARG A 5 -17.29 17.48 -18.70
CA ARG A 5 -15.92 17.44 -18.15
C ARG A 5 -15.90 17.51 -16.63
N ILE A 6 -16.88 18.20 -16.02
CA ILE A 6 -16.99 18.28 -14.56
C ILE A 6 -17.43 16.93 -14.00
N ILE A 7 -18.44 16.30 -14.63
CA ILE A 7 -18.93 14.97 -14.26
C ILE A 7 -17.80 13.93 -14.38
N ALA A 8 -17.08 13.91 -15.50
CA ALA A 8 -15.96 12.99 -15.69
C ALA A 8 -14.87 13.17 -14.61
N ARG A 9 -14.54 14.42 -14.25
CA ARG A 9 -13.57 14.69 -13.17
C ARG A 9 -14.07 14.24 -11.81
N ALA A 10 -15.34 14.44 -11.50
CA ALA A 10 -15.93 14.00 -10.25
C ALA A 10 -15.91 12.47 -10.14
N ILE A 11 -16.23 11.75 -11.23
CA ILE A 11 -16.16 10.28 -11.28
C ILE A 11 -14.72 9.81 -11.07
N LEU A 12 -13.75 10.39 -11.76
CA LEU A 12 -12.34 10.03 -11.61
C LEU A 12 -11.82 10.29 -10.19
N ALA A 13 -12.19 11.43 -9.60
CA ALA A 13 -11.82 11.76 -8.23
C ALA A 13 -12.42 10.77 -7.23
N PHE A 14 -13.69 10.38 -7.42
CA PHE A 14 -14.37 9.41 -6.58
C PHE A 14 -13.77 8.00 -6.70
N ALA A 15 -13.47 7.55 -7.92
CA ALA A 15 -12.81 6.27 -8.15
C ALA A 15 -11.40 6.26 -7.52
N GLY A 16 -10.65 7.36 -7.66
CA GLY A 16 -9.35 7.54 -7.00
C GLY A 16 -9.46 7.51 -5.48
N PHE A 17 -10.47 8.16 -4.91
CA PHE A 17 -10.74 8.11 -3.48
C PHE A 17 -11.01 6.69 -3.00
N ILE A 18 -11.87 5.93 -3.68
CA ILE A 18 -12.16 4.54 -3.35
C ILE A 18 -10.89 3.67 -3.41
N ALA A 19 -10.03 3.87 -4.41
CA ALA A 19 -8.79 3.12 -4.54
C ALA A 19 -7.78 3.43 -3.41
N VAL A 20 -7.68 4.69 -3.00
CA VAL A 20 -6.73 5.14 -1.97
C VAL A 20 -7.27 4.91 -0.55
N PHE A 21 -8.58 4.89 -0.37
CA PHE A 21 -9.22 4.80 0.95
C PHE A 21 -8.74 3.60 1.78
N PRO A 22 -8.65 2.36 1.26
CA PRO A 22 -8.11 1.23 2.01
C PRO A 22 -6.65 1.44 2.46
N LEU A 23 -5.82 2.07 1.61
CA LEU A 23 -4.43 2.38 1.95
C LEU A 23 -4.33 3.44 3.04
N LEU A 24 -5.18 4.48 2.97
CA LEU A 24 -5.28 5.47 4.03
C LEU A 24 -5.75 4.82 5.33
N TRP A 25 -6.72 3.91 5.27
CA TRP A 25 -7.23 3.20 6.43
C TRP A 25 -6.16 2.33 7.08
N THR A 26 -5.39 1.54 6.31
CA THR A 26 -4.30 0.73 6.86
C THR A 26 -3.19 1.59 7.45
N ALA A 27 -2.85 2.72 6.81
CA ALA A 27 -1.88 3.68 7.33
C ALA A 27 -2.35 4.33 8.65
N LEU A 28 -3.63 4.69 8.78
CA LEU A 28 -4.16 5.21 10.03
C LEU A 28 -4.15 4.15 11.14
N ASN A 29 -4.47 2.89 10.83
CA ASN A 29 -4.46 1.83 11.83
C ASN A 29 -3.05 1.42 12.26
N SER A 30 -2.03 1.55 11.40
CA SER A 30 -0.65 1.28 11.82
C SER A 30 -0.16 2.24 12.91
N LEU A 31 -0.74 3.45 12.97
CA LEU A 31 -0.46 4.49 13.96
C LEU A 31 -1.35 4.42 15.22
N LYS A 32 -2.33 3.51 15.30
CA LYS A 32 -3.20 3.33 16.48
C LYS A 32 -2.61 2.33 17.46
N ASN A 33 -2.99 2.38 18.74
CA ASN A 33 -2.63 1.30 19.65
C ASN A 33 -3.29 -0.01 19.21
N SER A 34 -2.63 -1.15 19.43
CA SER A 34 -3.13 -2.46 18.97
C SER A 34 -4.51 -2.80 19.53
N VAL A 35 -4.83 -2.31 20.74
CA VAL A 35 -6.15 -2.44 21.38
C VAL A 35 -7.24 -1.68 20.65
N ASP A 36 -6.93 -0.53 20.05
CA ASP A 36 -7.89 0.33 19.33
C ASP A 36 -8.20 -0.18 17.91
N ILE A 37 -7.38 -1.09 17.38
CA ILE A 37 -7.55 -1.68 16.05
C ILE A 37 -8.65 -2.77 16.08
N ILE A 38 -8.74 -3.52 17.18
CA ILE A 38 -9.66 -4.66 17.32
C ILE A 38 -11.03 -4.27 17.90
N THR A 39 -11.25 -3.00 18.23
CA THR A 39 -12.53 -2.54 18.78
C THR A 39 -13.64 -2.56 17.73
N ARG A 40 -14.85 -2.96 18.14
CA ARG A 40 -16.05 -3.00 17.28
C ARG A 40 -16.43 -1.65 16.69
N VAL A 41 -16.22 -0.56 17.46
CA VAL A 41 -16.49 0.81 17.00
C VAL A 41 -15.17 1.44 16.57
N PRO A 42 -15.02 1.82 15.28
CA PRO A 42 -13.80 2.42 14.80
C PRO A 42 -13.57 3.80 15.43
N ARG A 43 -12.46 3.95 16.16
CA ARG A 43 -12.02 5.25 16.67
C ARG A 43 -11.38 6.07 15.54
N LEU A 44 -11.98 7.21 15.22
CA LEU A 44 -11.47 8.18 14.24
C LEU A 44 -10.49 9.17 14.86
N VAL A 45 -10.67 9.49 16.14
CA VAL A 45 -9.74 10.30 16.94
C VAL A 45 -8.94 9.37 17.83
N PHE A 46 -7.62 9.43 17.72
CA PHE A 46 -6.69 8.58 18.46
C PHE A 46 -5.37 9.33 18.68
N THR A 47 -4.60 8.90 19.68
CA THR A 47 -3.23 9.39 19.90
C THR A 47 -2.29 8.61 18.98
N PRO A 48 -1.59 9.26 18.03
CA PRO A 48 -0.70 8.56 17.12
C PRO A 48 0.49 7.96 17.87
N THR A 49 0.83 6.70 17.54
CA THR A 49 1.95 5.96 18.11
C THR A 49 2.76 5.27 17.01
N LEU A 50 4.07 5.12 17.23
CA LEU A 50 4.97 4.37 16.34
C LEU A 50 5.26 2.95 16.85
N ALA A 51 4.64 2.55 17.96
CA ALA A 51 4.93 1.28 18.63
C ALA A 51 4.73 0.05 17.73
N ASN A 52 3.67 0.02 16.90
CA ASN A 52 3.47 -1.11 15.98
C ASN A 52 4.55 -1.16 14.90
N ILE A 53 4.96 0.00 14.39
CA ILE A 53 5.98 0.10 13.34
C ILE A 53 7.32 -0.38 13.89
N SER A 54 7.73 0.12 15.06
CA SER A 54 8.96 -0.34 15.71
C SER A 54 8.90 -1.82 16.07
N TYR A 55 7.75 -2.32 16.53
CA TYR A 55 7.55 -3.74 16.81
C TYR A 55 7.74 -4.61 15.56
N ILE A 56 7.14 -4.23 14.43
CA ILE A 56 7.23 -5.00 13.19
C ILE A 56 8.65 -4.94 12.60
N LEU A 57 9.27 -3.75 12.59
CA LEU A 57 10.63 -3.56 12.07
C LEU A 57 11.69 -4.24 12.94
N GLY A 58 11.43 -4.42 14.24
CA GLY A 58 12.31 -5.17 15.14
C GLY A 58 12.22 -6.69 15.00
N ARG A 59 11.33 -7.22 14.14
CA ARG A 59 11.20 -8.67 13.93
C ARG A 59 12.03 -9.13 12.74
N ASP A 60 13.04 -9.96 13.01
CA ASP A 60 13.92 -10.53 11.98
C ASP A 60 13.17 -11.29 10.90
N SER A 61 12.09 -12.01 11.26
CA SER A 61 11.28 -12.74 10.29
C SER A 61 10.61 -11.82 9.26
N VAL A 62 10.26 -10.60 9.66
CA VAL A 62 9.65 -9.59 8.77
C VAL A 62 10.72 -9.00 7.86
N LEU A 63 11.86 -8.60 8.41
CA LEU A 63 12.97 -8.04 7.61
C LEU A 63 13.51 -9.05 6.61
N THR A 64 13.67 -10.31 7.03
CA THR A 64 14.08 -11.41 6.15
C THR A 64 13.05 -11.64 5.05
N GLY A 65 11.75 -11.64 5.38
CA GLY A 65 10.68 -11.76 4.40
C GLY A 65 10.67 -10.60 3.38
N LEU A 66 10.89 -9.37 3.84
CA LEU A 66 10.98 -8.20 2.97
C LEU A 66 12.18 -8.30 2.03
N TYR A 67 13.36 -8.66 2.54
CA TYR A 67 14.57 -8.85 1.75
C TYR A 67 14.38 -9.93 0.68
N ASN A 68 13.89 -11.11 1.08
CA ASN A 68 13.62 -12.21 0.15
C ASN A 68 12.64 -11.80 -0.96
N SER A 69 11.61 -11.02 -0.62
CA SER A 69 10.64 -10.54 -1.61
C SER A 69 11.26 -9.56 -2.60
N VAL A 70 12.09 -8.63 -2.13
CA VAL A 70 12.81 -7.67 -2.99
C VAL A 70 13.73 -8.41 -3.96
N VAL A 71 14.50 -9.38 -3.46
CA VAL A 71 15.41 -10.19 -4.29
C VAL A 71 14.60 -11.02 -5.30
N ALA A 72 13.55 -11.70 -4.87
CA ALA A 72 12.73 -12.55 -5.74
C ALA A 72 12.04 -11.74 -6.85
N CYS A 73 11.33 -10.66 -6.50
CA CYS A 73 10.68 -9.81 -7.48
C CYS A 73 11.70 -9.12 -8.40
N GLY A 74 12.79 -8.60 -7.85
CA GLY A 74 13.84 -7.93 -8.62
C GLY A 74 14.49 -8.85 -9.65
N THR A 75 14.87 -10.06 -9.24
CA THR A 75 15.45 -11.08 -10.14
C THR A 75 14.46 -11.54 -11.20
N ALA A 76 13.19 -11.77 -10.83
CA ALA A 76 12.15 -12.13 -11.79
C ALA A 76 11.94 -11.04 -12.86
N VAL A 77 11.89 -9.76 -12.45
CA VAL A 77 11.77 -8.63 -13.39
C VAL A 77 13.00 -8.54 -14.30
N LEU A 78 14.21 -8.68 -13.75
CA LEU A 78 15.45 -8.64 -14.53
C LEU A 78 15.49 -9.75 -15.59
N ILE A 79 15.20 -10.99 -15.19
CA ILE A 79 15.13 -12.13 -16.12
C ILE A 79 14.07 -11.86 -17.20
N GLY A 80 12.88 -11.40 -16.80
CA GLY A 80 11.80 -11.06 -17.73
C GLY A 80 12.19 -10.00 -18.75
N VAL A 81 12.95 -8.97 -18.33
CA VAL A 81 13.44 -7.91 -19.23
C VAL A 81 14.53 -8.45 -20.16
N VAL A 82 15.50 -9.20 -19.62
CA VAL A 82 16.63 -9.75 -20.41
C VAL A 82 16.15 -10.72 -21.48
N LEU A 83 15.13 -11.54 -21.19
CA LEU A 83 14.59 -12.49 -22.15
C LEU A 83 13.49 -11.88 -23.03
N GLY A 84 12.64 -11.04 -22.45
CA GLY A 84 11.46 -10.49 -23.13
C GLY A 84 11.78 -9.39 -24.15
N LEU A 85 12.75 -8.51 -23.87
CA LEU A 85 13.10 -7.43 -24.80
C LEU A 85 13.66 -7.96 -26.12
N PRO A 86 14.64 -8.88 -26.15
CA PRO A 86 15.13 -9.44 -27.41
C PRO A 86 14.05 -10.23 -28.15
N ALA A 87 13.23 -11.00 -27.44
CA ALA A 87 12.16 -11.79 -28.02
C ALA A 87 11.04 -10.94 -28.65
N ALA A 88 10.82 -9.71 -28.17
CA ALA A 88 9.86 -8.79 -28.76
C ALA A 88 10.40 -8.04 -30.00
N TYR A 89 11.73 -8.00 -30.17
CA TYR A 89 12.38 -7.31 -31.28
C TYR A 89 12.63 -8.23 -32.49
N ALA A 90 12.98 -9.49 -32.26
CA ALA A 90 13.19 -10.50 -33.31
C ALA A 90 11.87 -10.91 -33.97
#